data_AF-A0A073KBU5-F1
#
_entry.id   AF-A0A073KBU5-F1
#
_cell.length_a   1.000
_cell.length_b   1.000
_cell.length_c   1.000
_cell.angle_alpha   90.00
_cell.angle_beta   90.00
_cell.angle_gamma   90.00
#
_symmetry.space_group_name_H-M   'P 1'
#
loop_
_entity.id
_entity.type
_entity.pdbx_description
1 polymer ?
#
loop_
_entity_poly.entity_id
_entity_poly.type
_entity_poly.pdbx_seq_one_letter_code
_entity_poly.pdbx_strand_id
1 'polypeptide(L)'
;MINFLLYLAVSIGLLCIGLFLMEITTKVKEFSLMAKGNKAASYALGGRLLGLAIVLYSTAAHSVSLMDMVLWGAIGVLAQIIVFYLAEWLTPRFNINQSIEEDNQAVGLFLMFLSISIGVVIAGCLTY
;
A
#
# COMPACT_ATOMS: atom_id res chain seq x y z
N MET A 1 19.44 -20.00 -3.97
CA MET A 1 18.37 -20.07 -4.99
C MET A 1 17.00 -20.37 -4.36
N ILE A 2 16.85 -21.47 -3.62
CA ILE A 2 15.56 -21.81 -2.96
C ILE A 2 15.09 -20.72 -1.99
N ASN A 3 15.96 -20.23 -1.10
CA ASN A 3 15.61 -19.13 -0.18
C ASN A 3 15.16 -17.87 -0.91
N PHE A 4 15.86 -17.48 -1.98
CA PHE A 4 15.43 -16.34 -2.80
C PHE A 4 14.01 -16.53 -3.35
N LEU A 5 13.70 -17.70 -3.92
CA LEU A 5 12.36 -17.99 -4.45
C LEU A 5 11.29 -17.98 -3.37
N LEU A 6 11.59 -18.49 -2.17
CA LEU A 6 10.65 -18.49 -1.05
C LEU A 6 10.36 -17.07 -0.55
N TYR A 7 11.39 -16.26 -0.31
CA TYR A 7 11.22 -14.87 0.12
C TYR A 7 10.52 -14.04 -0.96
N LEU A 8 10.86 -14.23 -2.23
CA LEU A 8 10.17 -13.57 -3.34
C LEU A 8 8.68 -13.95 -3.38
N ALA A 9 8.36 -15.24 -3.28
CA ALA A 9 6.99 -15.73 -3.31
C ALA A 9 6.16 -15.18 -2.13
N VAL A 10 6.74 -15.15 -0.92
CA VAL A 10 6.09 -14.58 0.26
C VAL A 10 5.89 -13.07 0.10
N SER A 11 6.91 -12.33 -0.34
CA SER A 11 6.79 -10.88 -0.59
C SER A 11 5.69 -10.57 -1.60
N ILE A 12 5.67 -11.25 -2.74
CA ILE A 12 4.64 -11.04 -3.76
C ILE A 12 3.26 -11.44 -3.22
N GLY A 13 3.16 -12.55 -2.49
CA GLY A 13 1.92 -12.98 -1.86
C GLY A 13 1.36 -11.92 -0.90
N LEU A 14 2.19 -11.42 0.01
CA LEU A 14 1.81 -10.37 0.95
C LEU A 14 1.48 -9.04 0.25
N LEU A 15 2.21 -8.69 -0.82
CA LEU A 15 1.94 -7.49 -1.62
C LEU A 15 0.55 -7.57 -2.27
N CYS A 16 0.23 -8.70 -2.92
CA CYS A 16 -1.07 -8.94 -3.52
C CYS A 16 -2.20 -8.93 -2.49
N ILE A 17 -1.99 -9.58 -1.34
CA ILE A 17 -2.96 -9.58 -0.22
C ILE A 17 -3.17 -8.15 0.28
N GLY A 18 -2.11 -7.40 0.53
CA GLY A 18 -2.19 -6.02 1.02
C GLY A 18 -2.91 -5.09 0.05
N LEU A 19 -2.60 -5.19 -1.25
CA LEU A 19 -3.27 -4.41 -2.28
C LEU A 19 -4.77 -4.77 -2.38
N PHE A 20 -5.10 -6.06 -2.32
CA PHE A 20 -6.48 -6.54 -2.33
C PHE A 20 -7.26 -6.06 -1.09
N LEU A 21 -6.64 -6.10 0.10
CA LEU A 21 -7.24 -5.60 1.33
C LEU A 21 -7.49 -4.08 1.28
N MET A 22 -6.59 -3.31 0.66
CA MET A 22 -6.84 -1.89 0.42
C MET A 22 -7.98 -1.65 -0.57
N GLU A 23 -8.04 -2.41 -1.66
CA GLU A 23 -9.12 -2.28 -2.65
C GLU A 23 -10.50 -2.58 -2.02
N ILE A 24 -10.63 -3.68 -1.26
CA ILE A 24 -11.93 -4.07 -0.68
C ILE A 24 -12.40 -3.13 0.43
N THR A 25 -11.47 -2.48 1.13
CA THR A 25 -11.77 -1.52 2.19
C THR A 25 -12.14 -0.14 1.60
N THR A 26 -11.70 0.14 0.37
CA THR A 26 -12.02 1.39 -0.34
C THR A 26 -13.42 1.32 -0.93
N LYS A 27 -14.20 2.40 -0.82
CA LYS A 27 -15.57 2.47 -1.38
C LYS A 27 -15.58 2.61 -2.90
N VAL A 28 -14.48 3.10 -3.46
CA VAL A 28 -14.27 3.32 -4.89
C VAL A 28 -13.70 2.06 -5.53
N LYS A 29 -14.24 1.68 -6.69
CA LYS A 29 -13.72 0.58 -7.53
C LYS A 29 -12.55 1.09 -8.36
N GLU A 30 -11.39 1.30 -7.73
CA GLU A 30 -10.25 1.96 -8.36
C GLU A 30 -9.73 1.20 -9.58
N PHE A 31 -9.72 -0.15 -9.55
CA PHE A 31 -9.36 -0.95 -10.73
C PHE A 31 -10.33 -0.73 -11.90
N SER A 32 -11.62 -0.56 -11.63
CA SER A 32 -12.62 -0.29 -12.66
C SER A 32 -12.46 1.11 -13.26
N LEU A 33 -12.15 2.10 -12.43
CA LEU A 33 -11.87 3.47 -12.87
C LEU A 33 -10.59 3.52 -13.69
N MET A 34 -9.52 2.86 -13.24
CA MET A 34 -8.26 2.76 -13.96
C MET A 34 -8.45 2.11 -15.34
N ALA A 35 -9.26 1.04 -15.44
CA ALA A 35 -9.60 0.42 -16.72
C ALA A 35 -10.36 1.36 -17.68
N LYS A 36 -11.04 2.39 -17.16
CA LYS A 36 -11.72 3.44 -17.93
C LYS A 36 -10.82 4.65 -18.25
N GLY A 37 -9.52 4.60 -17.90
CA GLY A 37 -8.56 5.67 -18.16
C GLY A 37 -8.49 6.74 -17.07
N ASN A 38 -9.09 6.52 -15.89
CA ASN A 38 -8.99 7.44 -14.76
C ASN A 38 -7.56 7.39 -14.17
N LYS A 39 -6.84 8.49 -14.31
CA LYS A 39 -5.44 8.66 -13.89
C LYS A 39 -5.34 8.88 -12.39
N ALA A 40 -6.30 9.57 -11.78
CA ALA A 40 -6.32 9.78 -10.33
C ALA A 40 -6.37 8.44 -9.56
N ALA A 41 -7.23 7.51 -10.00
CA ALA A 41 -7.31 6.15 -9.48
C ALA A 41 -6.00 5.38 -9.71
N SER A 42 -5.37 5.56 -10.89
CA SER A 42 -4.09 4.94 -11.21
C SER A 42 -2.96 5.42 -10.28
N TYR A 43 -2.91 6.71 -9.96
CA TYR A 43 -1.93 7.27 -9.02
C TYR A 43 -2.15 6.76 -7.60
N ALA A 44 -3.39 6.77 -7.12
CA ALA A 44 -3.72 6.29 -5.78
C ALA A 44 -3.35 4.80 -5.61
N LEU A 45 -3.79 3.93 -6.54
CA LEU A 45 -3.44 2.51 -6.54
C LEU A 45 -1.92 2.28 -6.64
N GLY A 46 -1.26 2.99 -7.56
CA GLY A 46 0.19 2.89 -7.75
C GLY A 46 0.97 3.27 -6.49
N GLY A 47 0.55 4.32 -5.79
CA GLY A 47 1.18 4.71 -4.53
C GLY A 47 0.96 3.72 -3.40
N ARG A 48 -0.22 3.13 -3.29
CA ARG A 48 -0.49 2.04 -2.33
C ARG A 48 0.38 0.83 -2.59
N LEU A 49 0.50 0.42 -3.86
CA LEU A 49 1.39 -0.65 -4.28
C LEU A 49 2.85 -0.36 -3.91
N LEU A 50 3.34 0.86 -4.19
CA LEU A 50 4.70 1.26 -3.85
C LEU A 50 4.93 1.34 -2.34
N GLY A 51 3.98 1.90 -1.58
CA GLY A 51 4.04 1.96 -0.12
C GLY A 51 4.16 0.57 0.51
N LEU A 52 3.31 -0.37 0.08
CA LEU A 52 3.38 -1.77 0.52
C LEU A 52 4.71 -2.44 0.13
N ALA A 53 5.21 -2.18 -1.08
CA ALA A 53 6.49 -2.73 -1.53
C ALA A 53 7.66 -2.23 -0.66
N ILE A 54 7.64 -0.95 -0.25
CA ILE A 54 8.67 -0.38 0.64
C ILE A 54 8.64 -1.04 2.03
N VAL A 55 7.45 -1.25 2.58
CA VAL A 55 7.29 -1.97 3.86
C VAL A 55 7.84 -3.38 3.77
N LEU A 56 7.43 -4.14 2.74
CA LEU A 56 7.86 -5.53 2.55
C LEU A 56 9.34 -5.65 2.21
N TYR A 57 9.93 -4.64 1.55
CA TYR A 57 11.37 -4.55 1.36
C TYR A 57 12.10 -4.54 2.72
N SER A 58 11.69 -3.66 3.63
CA SER A 58 12.31 -3.58 4.96
C SER A 58 12.08 -4.88 5.74
N THR A 59 10.86 -5.39 5.75
CA THR A 59 10.56 -6.70 6.36
C THR A 59 11.51 -7.79 5.85
N ALA A 60 11.62 -7.96 4.53
CA ALA A 60 12.47 -9.00 3.96
C ALA A 60 13.96 -8.78 4.27
N ALA A 61 14.42 -7.53 4.38
CA ALA A 61 15.80 -7.18 4.69
C ALA A 61 16.19 -7.46 6.15
N HIS A 62 15.24 -7.34 7.08
CA HIS A 62 15.49 -7.46 8.53
C HIS A 62 14.99 -8.76 9.16
N SER A 63 14.26 -9.59 8.42
CA SER A 63 13.73 -10.85 8.95
C SER A 63 14.82 -11.90 9.17
N VAL A 64 14.77 -12.55 10.33
CA VAL A 64 15.73 -13.61 10.72
C VAL A 64 15.36 -14.96 10.10
N SER A 65 14.08 -15.16 9.76
CA SER A 65 13.57 -16.39 9.15
C SER A 65 12.39 -16.13 8.22
N LEU A 66 12.00 -17.12 7.41
CA LEU A 66 10.83 -17.00 6.54
C LEU A 66 9.53 -16.78 7.35
N MET A 67 9.40 -17.44 8.51
CA MET A 67 8.23 -17.27 9.39
C MET A 67 8.19 -15.86 9.97
N ASP A 68 9.36 -15.35 10.38
CA ASP A 68 9.52 -13.99 10.89
C ASP A 68 9.11 -12.95 9.84
N MET A 69 9.50 -13.18 8.57
CA MET A 69 9.07 -12.36 7.43
C MET A 69 7.57 -12.40 7.20
N VAL A 70 6.92 -13.55 7.32
CA VAL A 70 5.46 -13.65 7.18
C VAL A 70 4.76 -12.85 8.27
N LEU A 71 5.20 -12.97 9.52
CA LEU A 71 4.62 -12.27 10.66
C LEU A 71 4.81 -10.75 10.56
N TRP A 72 6.05 -10.30 10.38
CA TRP A 72 6.35 -8.86 10.27
C TRP A 72 5.81 -8.25 8.99
N GLY A 73 5.76 -9.00 7.90
CA GLY A 73 5.18 -8.55 6.66
C GLY A 73 3.67 -8.36 6.78
N ALA A 74 2.97 -9.28 7.45
CA ALA A 74 1.55 -9.12 7.76
C ALA A 74 1.30 -7.91 8.68
N ILE A 75 2.11 -7.74 9.73
CA ILE A 75 2.03 -6.58 10.63
C ILE A 75 2.27 -5.27 9.86
N GLY A 76 3.29 -5.24 9.00
CA GLY A 76 3.62 -4.09 8.17
C GLY A 76 2.51 -3.72 7.19
N VAL A 77 1.93 -4.71 6.51
CA VAL A 77 0.78 -4.51 5.61
C VAL A 77 -0.42 -3.96 6.38
N LEU A 78 -0.75 -4.52 7.55
CA LEU A 78 -1.85 -4.03 8.39
C LEU A 78 -1.58 -2.60 8.89
N ALA A 79 -0.36 -2.30 9.32
CA ALA A 79 0.04 -0.97 9.73
C ALA A 79 -0.09 0.03 8.57
N GLN A 80 0.35 -0.34 7.37
CA GLN A 80 0.21 0.49 6.16
C GLN A 80 -1.26 0.85 5.91
N ILE A 81 -2.15 -0.15 6.00
CA ILE A 81 -3.60 0.03 5.82
C ILE A 81 -4.16 0.99 6.88
N ILE A 82 -3.89 0.71 8.15
CA ILE A 82 -4.43 1.49 9.27
C ILE A 82 -3.95 2.95 9.20
N VAL A 83 -2.66 3.17 9.01
CA VAL A 83 -2.08 4.51 8.98
C VAL A 83 -2.53 5.28 7.74
N PHE A 84 -2.66 4.61 6.59
CA PHE A 84 -3.18 5.24 5.38
C PHE A 84 -4.61 5.76 5.58
N TYR A 85 -5.52 4.92 6.10
CA TYR A 85 -6.89 5.34 6.37
C TYR A 85 -6.98 6.39 7.47
N LEU A 86 -6.13 6.31 8.49
CA LEU A 86 -6.07 7.34 9.53
C LEU A 86 -5.64 8.69 8.94
N ALA A 87 -4.62 8.70 8.08
CA ALA A 87 -4.16 9.92 7.41
C ALA A 87 -5.21 10.46 6.43
N GLU A 88 -5.90 9.58 5.71
CA GLU A 88 -7.03 9.94 4.84
C GLU A 88 -8.15 10.62 5.65
N TRP A 89 -8.53 10.02 6.78
CA TRP A 89 -9.54 10.57 7.69
C TRP A 89 -9.13 11.91 8.31
N LEU A 90 -7.84 12.08 8.64
CA LEU A 90 -7.26 13.33 9.16
C LEU A 90 -7.06 14.42 8.10
N THR A 91 -7.37 14.14 6.83
CA THR A 91 -7.35 15.14 5.75
C THR A 91 -8.78 15.61 5.38
N PRO A 92 -9.57 16.21 6.29
CA PRO A 92 -10.95 16.61 6.00
C PRO A 92 -10.96 17.98 5.31
N ARG A 93 -10.84 18.00 3.99
CA ARG A 93 -11.18 19.20 3.20
C ARG A 93 -12.12 18.93 2.02
N PHE A 94 -12.28 17.68 1.59
CA PHE A 94 -13.15 17.31 0.47
C PHE A 94 -13.39 15.78 0.43
N ASN A 95 -14.42 15.34 -0.28
CA ASN A 95 -14.76 13.93 -0.43
C ASN A 95 -13.75 13.24 -1.36
N ILE A 96 -12.80 12.50 -0.78
CA ILE A 96 -11.70 11.85 -1.52
C ILE A 96 -12.26 10.84 -2.52
N ASN A 97 -13.25 10.04 -2.14
CA ASN A 97 -13.87 9.05 -3.01
C ASN A 97 -14.45 9.70 -4.28
N GLN A 98 -15.25 10.76 -4.09
CA GLN A 98 -15.82 11.52 -5.20
C GLN A 98 -14.73 12.16 -6.07
N SER A 99 -13.67 12.70 -5.45
CA SER A 99 -12.56 13.32 -6.17
C SER A 99 -11.84 12.32 -7.06
N ILE A 100 -11.67 11.07 -6.62
CA ILE A 100 -11.10 10.01 -7.45
C ILE A 100 -12.05 9.63 -8.58
N GLU A 101 -13.35 9.50 -8.33
CA GLU A 101 -14.36 9.21 -9.38
C GLU A 101 -14.39 10.29 -10.47
N GLU A 102 -14.19 11.56 -10.10
CA GLU A 102 -14.14 12.72 -11.01
C GLU A 102 -12.77 12.91 -11.71
N ASP A 103 -11.84 11.95 -11.58
CA ASP A 103 -10.47 12.00 -12.11
C ASP A 103 -9.65 13.22 -11.63
N ASN A 104 -9.85 13.65 -10.39
CA ASN A 104 -9.03 14.71 -9.80
C ASN A 104 -7.60 14.22 -9.53
N GLN A 105 -6.72 14.44 -10.49
CA GLN A 105 -5.34 13.95 -10.45
C GLN A 105 -4.50 14.55 -9.33
N ALA A 106 -4.82 15.77 -8.87
CA ALA A 106 -4.13 16.36 -7.73
C ALA A 106 -4.37 15.54 -6.46
N VAL A 107 -5.62 15.09 -6.25
CA VAL A 107 -5.99 14.22 -5.14
C VAL A 107 -5.34 12.83 -5.29
N GLY A 108 -5.41 12.24 -6.49
CA GLY A 108 -4.75 10.95 -6.75
C GLY A 108 -3.24 10.98 -6.49
N LEU A 109 -2.55 12.05 -6.91
CA LEU A 109 -1.13 12.23 -6.68
C LEU A 109 -0.80 12.48 -5.20
N PHE A 110 -1.63 13.24 -4.49
CA PHE A 110 -1.49 13.41 -3.04
C PHE A 110 -1.60 12.07 -2.31
N LEU A 111 -2.63 11.26 -2.62
CA LEU A 111 -2.78 9.93 -2.02
C LEU A 111 -1.61 9.01 -2.36
N MET A 112 -1.07 9.13 -3.57
CA MET A 112 0.12 8.38 -3.98
C MET A 112 1.29 8.67 -3.04
N PHE A 113 1.66 9.95 -2.90
CA PHE A 113 2.78 10.35 -2.05
C PHE A 113 2.52 10.11 -0.56
N LEU A 114 1.26 10.24 -0.13
CA LEU A 114 0.86 9.92 1.23
C LEU A 114 1.16 8.46 1.55
N SER A 115 0.73 7.53 0.69
CA SER A 115 0.96 6.10 0.90
C SER A 115 2.45 5.74 0.87
N ILE A 116 3.21 6.30 -0.08
CA ILE A 116 4.66 6.10 -0.15
C ILE A 116 5.34 6.60 1.13
N SER A 117 4.98 7.80 1.61
CA SER A 117 5.56 8.38 2.82
C SER A 117 5.29 7.51 4.05
N ILE A 118 4.07 7.00 4.18
CA ILE A 118 3.70 6.08 5.25
C ILE A 118 4.51 4.78 5.16
N GLY A 119 4.68 4.24 3.96
CA GLY A 119 5.47 3.02 3.73
C GLY A 119 6.93 3.20 4.14
N VAL A 120 7.53 4.35 3.83
CA VAL A 120 8.90 4.70 4.27
C VAL A 120 9.00 4.76 5.79
N VAL A 121 8.04 5.40 6.47
CA VAL A 121 8.05 5.50 7.93
C VAL A 121 7.93 4.11 8.57
N ILE A 122 6.97 3.30 8.13
CA ILE A 122 6.77 1.94 8.66
C ILE A 122 8.00 1.06 8.39
N ALA A 123 8.57 1.15 7.19
CA ALA A 123 9.80 0.45 6.85
C ALA A 123 10.94 0.81 7.80
N GLY A 124 11.10 2.09 8.16
CA GLY A 124 12.08 2.53 9.15
C GLY A 124 11.81 2.01 10.56
N CYS A 125 10.56 1.75 10.93
CA CYS A 125 10.20 1.16 12.23
C CYS A 125 10.40 -0.36 12.30
N LEU A 126 10.59 -1.03 11.15
CA LEU A 126 10.81 -2.47 11.05
C LEU A 126 12.29 -2.86 11.03
N THR A 127 13.19 -1.87 11.19
CA THR A 127 14.63 -2.14 11.33
C THR A 127 14.94 -2.49 12.78
N TYR A 128 15.42 -3.70 13.03
CA TYR A 128 15.95 -4.16 14.31
C TYR A 128 17.30 -4.86 14.13
#